data_AF-A0A967UPK5-F1
#
_entry.id   AF-A0A967UPK5-F1
#
_cell.length_a   1.000
_cell.length_b   1.000
_cell.length_c   1.000
_cell.angle_alpha   90.00
_cell.angle_beta   90.00
_cell.angle_gamma   90.00
#
_symmetry.space_group_name_H-M   'P 1'
#
loop_
_entity.id
_entity.type
_entity.pdbx_description
1 polymer ?
#
loop_
_entity_poly.entity_id
_entity_poly.type
_entity_poly.pdbx_seq_one_letter_code
_entity_poly.pdbx_strand_id
1 'polypeptide(L)'
;MKALRNGETVEDERLATLVDFTASLVCSRGKVEPYQVEAFLSAGYTEAQVLEVLAALALKTVTNYLTQFTAIPLDDSLLEFAWEPSGG
;
A
#
# COMPACT_ATOMS: atom_id res chain seq x y z
N MET A 1 -4.08 -11.09 3.91
CA MET A 1 -3.20 -11.08 2.71
C MET A 1 -3.94 -11.39 1.41
N LYS A 2 -4.85 -12.37 1.35
CA LYS A 2 -5.61 -12.71 0.12
C LYS A 2 -6.64 -11.63 -0.28
N ALA A 3 -7.47 -11.15 0.65
CA ALA A 3 -8.50 -10.14 0.37
C ALA A 3 -7.96 -8.84 -0.23
N LEU A 4 -6.84 -8.32 0.30
CA LEU A 4 -6.16 -7.11 -0.21
C LEU A 4 -5.63 -7.25 -1.64
N ARG A 5 -5.24 -8.46 -2.06
CA ARG A 5 -4.75 -8.71 -3.43
C ARG A 5 -5.89 -8.87 -4.43
N ASN A 6 -7.07 -9.27 -3.97
CA ASN A 6 -8.25 -9.49 -4.80
C ASN A 6 -9.19 -8.26 -4.88
N GLY A 7 -8.89 -7.18 -4.15
CA GLY A 7 -9.81 -6.04 -4.03
C GLY A 7 -11.09 -6.37 -3.27
N GLU A 8 -11.07 -7.41 -2.44
CA GLU A 8 -12.21 -7.81 -1.61
C GLU A 8 -12.37 -6.88 -0.41
N THR A 9 -13.62 -6.63 0.00
CA THR A 9 -13.96 -5.80 1.17
C THR A 9 -13.27 -6.31 2.42
N VAL A 10 -12.58 -5.40 3.11
CA VAL A 10 -11.97 -5.68 4.41
C VAL A 10 -13.07 -5.59 5.46
N GLU A 11 -13.38 -6.69 6.13
CA GLU A 11 -14.47 -6.76 7.13
C GLU A 11 -14.22 -5.90 8.38
N ASP A 12 -12.96 -5.55 8.65
CA ASP A 12 -12.56 -4.66 9.74
C ASP A 12 -12.54 -3.20 9.24
N GLU A 13 -13.46 -2.36 9.73
CA GLU A 13 -13.59 -0.95 9.36
C GLU A 13 -12.29 -0.15 9.55
N ARG A 14 -11.50 -0.50 10.58
CA ARG A 14 -10.22 0.16 10.84
C ARG A 14 -9.22 -0.22 9.76
N LEU A 15 -9.14 -1.50 9.40
CA LEU A 15 -8.27 -1.94 8.30
C LEU A 15 -8.75 -1.42 6.93
N ALA A 16 -10.05 -1.34 6.69
CA ALA A 16 -10.61 -0.71 5.48
C ALA A 16 -10.15 0.76 5.37
N THR A 17 -10.23 1.51 6.47
CA THR A 17 -9.76 2.90 6.52
C THR A 17 -8.26 3.03 6.20
N LEU A 18 -7.44 2.09 6.68
CA LEU A 18 -6.01 2.06 6.34
C LEU A 18 -5.76 1.78 4.86
N VAL A 19 -6.53 0.88 4.25
CA VAL A 19 -6.44 0.59 2.82
C VAL A 19 -6.80 1.83 2.00
N ASP A 20 -7.94 2.46 2.30
CA ASP A 20 -8.41 3.64 1.57
C ASP A 20 -7.47 4.83 1.71
N PHE A 21 -6.93 5.04 2.91
CA PHE A 21 -5.93 6.07 3.16
C PHE A 21 -4.63 5.81 2.38
N THR A 22 -4.14 4.58 2.40
CA THR A 22 -2.93 4.18 1.66
C THR A 22 -3.14 4.30 0.15
N ALA A 23 -4.29 3.87 -0.36
CA ALA A 23 -4.65 3.99 -1.78
C ALA A 23 -4.70 5.46 -2.21
N SER A 24 -5.31 6.31 -1.38
CA SER A 24 -5.34 7.76 -1.61
C SER A 24 -3.94 8.35 -1.72
N LEU A 25 -3.04 8.01 -0.79
CA LEU A 25 -1.64 8.45 -0.82
C LEU A 25 -0.88 8.00 -2.07
N VAL A 26 -1.09 6.75 -2.51
CA VAL A 26 -0.47 6.22 -3.73
C VAL A 26 -0.97 6.99 -4.96
N CYS A 27 -2.29 7.12 -5.11
CA CYS A 27 -2.92 7.78 -6.27
C CYS A 27 -2.59 9.27 -6.35
N SER A 28 -2.50 9.94 -5.19
CA SER A 28 -2.20 11.37 -5.12
C SER A 28 -0.71 11.69 -5.03
N ARG A 29 0.16 10.68 -5.02
CA ARG A 29 1.61 10.81 -4.84
C ARG A 29 1.97 11.57 -3.57
N GLY A 30 1.32 11.20 -2.47
CA GLY A 30 1.54 11.78 -1.14
C GLY A 30 0.78 13.07 -0.85
N LYS A 31 -0.05 13.55 -1.78
CA LYS A 31 -0.91 14.73 -1.56
C LYS A 31 -2.26 14.30 -0.99
N VAL A 32 -2.35 14.23 0.33
CA VAL A 32 -3.63 13.97 1.00
C VAL A 32 -4.26 15.27 1.48
N GLU A 33 -5.58 15.34 1.34
CA GLU A 33 -6.38 16.44 1.84
C GLU A 33 -6.62 16.28 3.35
N PRO A 34 -6.83 17.38 4.10
CA PRO A 34 -7.01 17.33 5.56
C PRO A 34 -8.11 16.37 6.02
N TYR A 35 -9.22 16.28 5.29
CA TYR A 35 -10.34 15.38 5.63
C TYR A 35 -9.95 13.89 5.60
N GLN A 36 -8.97 13.52 4.78
CA GLN A 36 -8.51 12.13 4.67
C GLN A 36 -7.67 11.74 5.88
N VAL A 37 -6.87 12.69 6.38
CA VAL A 37 -6.10 12.53 7.62
C VAL A 37 -7.06 12.47 8.82
N GLU A 38 -8.06 13.35 8.88
CA GLU A 38 -9.08 13.32 9.94
C GLU A 38 -9.86 12.01 9.99
N ALA A 39 -10.25 11.46 8.84
CA ALA A 39 -10.92 10.17 8.75
C ALA A 39 -10.01 9.04 9.27
N PHE A 40 -8.73 9.07 8.91
CA PHE A 40 -7.74 8.10 9.39
C PHE A 40 -7.55 8.16 10.91
N LEU A 41 -7.44 9.36 11.47
CA LEU A 41 -7.35 9.55 12.93
C LEU A 41 -8.63 9.12 13.65
N SER A 42 -9.80 9.39 13.06
CA SER A 42 -11.11 9.01 13.60
C SER A 42 -11.32 7.50 13.68
N ALA A 43 -10.65 6.72 12.81
CA ALA A 43 -10.61 5.27 12.88
C ALA A 43 -9.67 4.72 13.99
N GLY A 44 -9.13 5.59 14.84
CA GLY A 44 -8.27 5.22 15.97
C GLY A 44 -6.79 5.07 15.60
N TYR A 45 -6.36 5.61 14.46
CA TYR A 45 -4.95 5.74 14.12
C TYR A 45 -4.36 7.05 14.67
N THR A 46 -3.04 7.12 14.73
CA THR A 46 -2.31 8.29 15.26
C THR A 46 -1.62 9.07 14.14
N GLU A 47 -1.24 10.31 14.43
CA GLU A 47 -0.43 11.12 13.51
C GLU A 47 0.93 10.46 13.19
N ALA A 48 1.51 9.73 14.16
CA ALA A 48 2.71 8.95 13.93
C ALA A 48 2.48 7.88 12.86
N GLN A 49 1.32 7.22 12.88
CA GLN A 49 0.96 6.20 11.89
C GLN A 49 0.74 6.80 10.50
N VAL A 50 0.32 8.06 10.39
CA VAL A 50 0.29 8.77 9.11
C VAL A 50 1.70 8.89 8.53
N LEU A 51 2.67 9.30 9.35
CA LEU A 51 4.08 9.41 8.95
C LEU A 51 4.69 8.04 8.60
N GLU A 52 4.34 6.99 9.33
CA GLU A 52 4.75 5.62 9.03
C GLU A 52 4.25 5.15 7.66
N VAL A 53 2.98 5.40 7.34
CA VAL A 53 2.41 5.05 6.02
C VAL A 53 3.08 5.84 4.90
N LEU A 54 3.33 7.13 5.11
CA LEU A 54 4.08 7.96 4.15
C LEU A 54 5.51 7.47 3.92
N ALA A 55 6.23 7.12 4.99
CA ALA A 55 7.58 6.58 4.91
C ALA A 55 7.60 5.23 4.18
N ALA A 56 6.64 4.35 4.48
CA ALA A 56 6.48 3.07 3.80
C ALA A 56 6.19 3.25 2.30
N LEU A 57 5.35 4.23 1.94
CA LEU A 57 5.07 4.56 0.54
C LEU A 57 6.32 5.06 -0.20
N ALA A 58 7.10 5.96 0.42
CA ALA A 58 8.32 6.48 -0.15
C ALA A 58 9.34 5.35 -0.40
N LEU A 59 9.55 4.50 0.61
CA LEU A 59 10.43 3.34 0.49
C LEU A 59 9.96 2.40 -0.62
N LYS A 60 8.66 2.06 -0.65
CA LYS A 60 8.09 1.19 -1.68
C LYS A 60 8.25 1.78 -3.09
N THR A 61 8.08 3.09 -3.24
CA THR A 61 8.27 3.78 -4.52
C THR A 61 9.71 3.68 -4.99
N VAL A 62 10.68 3.96 -4.10
CA VAL A 62 12.11 3.84 -4.41
C VAL A 62 12.45 2.40 -4.77
N THR A 63 12.01 1.41 -3.98
CA THR A 63 12.28 0.00 -4.26
C THR A 63 11.63 -0.44 -5.58
N ASN A 64 10.39 -0.03 -5.87
CA ASN A 64 9.74 -0.33 -7.16
C ASN A 64 10.54 0.22 -8.34
N TYR A 65 11.05 1.46 -8.24
CA TYR A 65 11.89 2.06 -9.27
C TYR A 65 13.23 1.36 -9.39
N LEU A 66 13.87 0.98 -8.28
CA LEU A 66 15.10 0.22 -8.30
C LEU A 66 14.89 -1.14 -8.99
N THR A 67 13.84 -1.89 -8.65
CA THR A 67 13.53 -3.17 -9.30
C THR A 67 13.32 -3.00 -10.81
N GLN A 68 12.55 -2.00 -11.22
CA GLN A 68 12.32 -1.72 -12.65
C GLN A 68 13.60 -1.27 -13.37
N PHE A 69 14.43 -0.46 -12.74
CA PHE A 69 15.65 0.11 -13.33
C PHE A 69 16.78 -0.90 -13.42
N THR A 70 16.96 -1.72 -12.38
CA THR A 70 18.10 -2.63 -12.26
C THR A 70 17.94 -3.93 -13.03
N ALA A 71 16.71 -4.28 -13.47
CA ALA A 71 16.39 -5.51 -14.17
C ALA A 71 17.04 -6.75 -13.54
N ILE A 72 17.25 -6.73 -12.21
CA ILE A 72 17.80 -7.87 -11.48
C ILE A 72 16.79 -8.99 -11.70
N PRO A 73 17.17 -10.09 -12.38
CA PRO A 73 16.27 -11.20 -12.56
C PRO A 73 15.81 -11.65 -11.18
N LEU A 74 14.51 -11.89 -11.06
CA LEU A 74 13.93 -12.40 -9.82
C LEU A 74 14.72 -13.66 -9.45
N ASP A 75 15.36 -13.65 -8.28
CA ASP A 75 16.13 -14.79 -7.80
C ASP A 75 15.22 -16.03 -7.82
N ASP A 76 15.71 -17.19 -8.27
CA ASP A 76 14.86 -18.37 -8.54
C ASP A 76 14.04 -18.79 -7.29
N SER A 77 14.54 -18.46 -6.10
CA SER A 77 13.87 -18.67 -4.80
C SER A 77 12.62 -17.81 -4.57
N LEU A 78 12.44 -16.72 -5.31
CA LEU A 78 11.29 -15.82 -5.22
C LEU A 78 10.20 -16.14 -6.27
N LEU A 79 10.50 -16.99 -7.26
CA LEU A 79 9.50 -17.49 -8.22
C LEU A 79 8.39 -18.27 -7.53
N GLU A 80 8.68 -18.96 -6.42
CA GLU A 80 7.66 -19.65 -5.61
C GLU A 80 6.61 -18.70 -5.00
N PHE A 81 6.93 -17.40 -4.92
CA PHE A 81 6.03 -16.35 -4.46
C PHE A 81 5.57 -15.42 -5.58
N ALA A 82 5.94 -15.71 -6.84
CA ALA A 82 5.51 -14.93 -7.99
C ALA A 82 3.99 -14.99 -8.09
N TRP A 83 3.38 -13.81 -8.08
CA TRP A 83 1.93 -13.68 -8.20
C TRP A 83 1.56 -13.76 -9.68
N GLU A 84 0.80 -14.79 -10.06
CA GLU A 84 0.10 -14.83 -11.34
C GLU A 84 -1.26 -14.15 -11.18
N PRO A 85 -1.58 -13.12 -11.98
CA PRO A 85 -2.94 -12.60 -12.05
C PRO A 85 -3.87 -13.72 -12.50
N SER A 86 -4.88 -14.02 -11.71
CA SER A 86 -6.00 -14.83 -12.16
C SER A 86 -6.86 -14.01 -13.13
N GLY A 87 -6.50 -14.00 -14.41
CA GLY A 87 -7.32 -13.41 -15.47
C GLY A 87 -6.51 -12.88 -16.65
N GLY A 88 -6.42 -13.70 -17.69
CA GLY A 88 -5.90 -13.41 -19.02
C GLY A 88 -6.01 -14.64 -19.90
#